data_AF-A0A1W2BIM1-F1
#
_entry.id   AF-A0A1W2BIM1-F1
#
_cell.length_a   1.000
_cell.length_b   1.000
_cell.length_c   1.000
_cell.angle_alpha   90.00
_cell.angle_beta   90.00
_cell.angle_gamma   90.00
#
_symmetry.space_group_name_H-M   'P 1'
#
loop_
_entity.id
_entity.type
_entity.pdbx_description
1 polymer ?
#
loop_
_entity_poly.entity_id
_entity_poly.type
_entity_poly.pdbx_seq_one_letter_code
_entity_poly.pdbx_strand_id
1 'polypeptide(L)'
;MKKLIALLTALILLFSSVAFAADTYLPADAPFDTDESGHPVFTNLEDANQHGNGGMLESDYYIIIVAKDNTYYRMIADFDENAKTLWEDYIYYLSTGDTDKMNEAFRAYHNYSSTLPVRYDSEFTGDPTEQAELDILTGKTVREVKEEGYTLLPFHYSEEPGIAFFMLEKGFFRYNIELNESSDTIQECADQSNYDDLTIKSVKWSGSFSSDAYKLESVNK
;
A
#
# COMPACT_ATOMS: atom_id res chain seq x y z
N MET A 1 -24.14 -23.06 -12.57
CA MET A 1 -23.83 -21.65 -12.24
C MET A 1 -22.44 -21.32 -12.76
N LYS A 2 -22.30 -20.94 -14.04
CA LYS A 2 -21.00 -20.82 -14.72
C LYS A 2 -20.83 -19.53 -15.56
N LYS A 3 -21.55 -18.45 -15.24
CA LYS A 3 -21.49 -17.20 -16.03
C LYS A 3 -21.44 -15.89 -15.25
N LEU A 4 -21.20 -15.93 -13.93
CA LEU A 4 -21.21 -14.70 -13.10
C LEU A 4 -19.82 -14.18 -12.68
N ILE A 5 -18.74 -14.92 -12.94
CA ILE A 5 -17.39 -14.53 -12.49
C ILE A 5 -16.70 -13.57 -13.48
N ALA A 6 -17.14 -13.56 -14.75
CA ALA A 6 -16.50 -12.78 -15.81
C ALA A 6 -16.78 -11.25 -15.76
N LEU A 7 -17.63 -10.77 -14.86
CA LEU A 7 -17.91 -9.34 -14.72
C LEU A 7 -17.14 -8.67 -13.57
N LEU A 8 -16.58 -9.46 -12.64
CA LEU A 8 -15.83 -8.93 -11.50
C LEU A 8 -14.44 -8.43 -11.91
N THR A 9 -13.90 -8.94 -13.01
CA THR A 9 -12.55 -8.62 -13.51
C THR A 9 -12.49 -7.26 -14.20
N ALA A 10 -13.60 -6.70 -14.66
CA ALA A 10 -13.60 -5.53 -15.54
C ALA A 10 -13.62 -4.16 -14.82
N LEU A 11 -13.94 -4.10 -13.52
CA LEU A 11 -14.16 -2.81 -12.82
C LEU A 11 -13.03 -2.40 -11.85
N ILE A 12 -12.15 -3.33 -11.49
CA ILE A 12 -10.88 -3.01 -10.81
C ILE A 12 -9.77 -2.66 -11.84
N LEU A 13 -10.06 -2.83 -13.13
CA LEU A 13 -9.15 -2.56 -14.25
C LEU A 13 -9.01 -1.08 -14.65
N LEU A 14 -9.57 -0.13 -13.89
CA LEU A 14 -9.43 1.30 -14.19
C LEU A 14 -8.17 1.98 -13.61
N PHE A 15 -7.25 1.24 -12.98
CA PHE A 15 -5.97 1.81 -12.53
C PHE A 15 -4.69 1.01 -12.83
N SER A 16 -4.75 -0.13 -13.53
CA SER A 16 -3.55 -0.98 -13.73
C SER A 16 -3.03 -1.06 -15.16
N SER A 17 -3.40 -0.14 -16.06
CA SER A 17 -2.84 -0.09 -17.42
C SER A 17 -2.04 1.19 -17.70
N VAL A 18 -0.84 1.28 -17.13
CA VAL A 18 0.30 1.93 -17.81
C VAL A 18 1.58 1.14 -17.55
N ALA A 19 2.07 0.51 -18.62
CA ALA A 19 3.42 0.16 -18.99
C ALA A 19 4.53 0.03 -17.91
N PHE A 20 5.22 -1.12 -17.96
CA PHE A 20 6.65 -1.20 -17.65
C PHE A 20 7.44 -0.19 -18.51
N ALA A 21 7.64 1.02 -18.01
CA ALA A 21 8.74 1.90 -18.35
C ALA A 21 8.77 3.09 -17.37
N ALA A 22 9.87 3.18 -16.61
CA ALA A 22 10.44 4.37 -15.98
C ALA A 22 9.58 5.11 -14.94
N ASP A 23 10.20 5.34 -13.78
CA ASP A 23 9.88 6.41 -12.86
C ASP A 23 8.47 6.37 -12.23
N THR A 24 8.27 5.49 -11.25
CA THR A 24 7.44 5.89 -10.09
C THR A 24 8.25 6.90 -9.29
N TYR A 25 8.39 8.10 -9.86
CA TYR A 25 8.77 9.28 -9.12
C TYR A 25 7.73 9.40 -8.00
N LEU A 26 8.19 9.44 -6.75
CA LEU A 26 7.52 10.27 -5.76
C LEU A 26 7.16 11.58 -6.49
N PRO A 27 5.95 12.15 -6.42
CA PRO A 27 5.82 13.59 -6.55
C PRO A 27 6.74 14.22 -5.51
N ALA A 28 8.01 14.35 -5.88
CA ALA A 28 8.99 15.14 -5.21
C ALA A 28 8.47 16.57 -5.33
N ASP A 29 8.26 17.18 -4.18
CA ASP A 29 8.22 18.62 -4.02
C ASP A 29 6.97 19.33 -4.54
N ALA A 30 5.79 18.69 -4.54
CA ALA A 30 4.55 19.48 -4.61
C ALA A 30 4.47 20.33 -3.34
N PRO A 31 4.64 21.67 -3.43
CA PRO A 31 4.72 22.50 -2.25
C PRO A 31 3.38 22.47 -1.51
N PHE A 32 3.43 22.27 -0.20
CA PHE A 32 2.29 22.39 0.69
C PHE A 32 2.62 23.37 1.81
N ASP A 33 1.57 23.97 2.37
CA ASP A 33 1.70 24.90 3.47
C ASP A 33 2.19 24.18 4.73
N THR A 34 2.94 24.91 5.56
CA THR A 34 3.40 24.41 6.85
C THR A 34 3.04 25.36 7.98
N ASP A 35 2.84 24.82 9.17
CA ASP A 35 2.68 25.61 10.39
C ASP A 35 4.00 26.29 10.82
N GLU A 36 3.97 27.01 11.95
CA GLU A 36 5.15 27.67 12.51
C GLU A 36 6.28 26.70 12.92
N SER A 37 5.95 25.42 13.12
CA SER A 37 6.90 24.35 13.45
C SER A 37 7.45 23.66 12.20
N GLY A 38 6.95 24.01 11.01
CA GLY A 38 7.35 23.40 9.75
C GLY A 38 6.59 22.12 9.39
N HIS A 39 5.53 21.76 10.13
CA HIS A 39 4.74 20.57 9.82
C HIS A 39 3.71 20.84 8.72
N PRO A 40 3.41 19.86 7.84
CA PRO A 40 2.39 20.01 6.80
C PRO A 40 1.02 20.38 7.38
N VAL A 41 0.35 21.32 6.74
CA VAL A 41 -1.02 21.71 7.05
C VAL A 41 -1.90 21.43 5.84
N PHE A 42 -2.94 20.64 6.06
CA PHE A 42 -3.98 20.36 5.08
C PHE A 42 -5.34 20.58 5.71
N THR A 43 -6.30 21.01 4.90
CA THR A 43 -7.65 21.29 5.42
C THR A 43 -8.43 20.00 5.66
N ASN A 44 -8.27 19.02 4.78
CA ASN A 44 -9.02 17.77 4.79
C ASN A 44 -8.24 16.62 4.13
N LEU A 45 -8.86 15.44 4.13
CA LEU A 45 -8.29 14.21 3.58
C LEU A 45 -8.02 14.30 2.07
N GLU A 46 -8.88 14.97 1.30
CA GLU A 46 -8.67 15.18 -0.14
C GLU A 46 -7.40 15.99 -0.42
N ASP A 47 -7.25 17.11 0.28
CA ASP A 47 -6.10 18.00 0.20
C ASP A 47 -4.80 17.24 0.51
N ALA A 48 -4.75 16.53 1.64
CA ALA A 48 -3.59 15.71 1.99
C ALA A 48 -3.28 14.60 0.96
N ASN A 49 -4.31 13.95 0.39
CA ASN A 49 -4.11 12.88 -0.60
C ASN A 49 -3.51 13.38 -1.92
N GLN A 50 -3.71 14.64 -2.30
CA GLN A 50 -3.07 15.22 -3.49
C GLN A 50 -1.55 15.29 -3.37
N HIS A 51 -1.04 15.31 -2.14
CA HIS A 51 0.39 15.32 -1.80
C HIS A 51 0.89 13.98 -1.25
N GLY A 52 -0.01 13.03 -1.05
CA GLY A 52 0.27 11.74 -0.41
C GLY A 52 0.91 10.74 -1.36
N ASN A 53 1.83 9.94 -0.82
CA ASN A 53 2.49 8.84 -1.54
C ASN A 53 1.85 7.47 -1.20
N GLY A 54 0.54 7.49 -1.00
CA GLY A 54 -0.26 6.37 -0.52
C GLY A 54 -0.79 6.58 0.89
N GLY A 55 -1.72 5.70 1.27
CA GLY A 55 -2.32 5.72 2.59
C GLY A 55 -2.81 4.34 3.03
N MET A 56 -3.02 4.20 4.34
CA MET A 56 -3.52 3.00 4.97
C MET A 56 -4.89 3.28 5.59
N LEU A 57 -5.88 2.51 5.15
CA LEU A 57 -7.23 2.52 5.67
C LEU A 57 -7.37 1.52 6.81
N GLU A 58 -7.83 1.97 7.96
CA GLU A 58 -8.20 1.14 9.11
C GLU A 58 -9.68 1.37 9.46
N SER A 59 -10.22 0.59 10.42
CA SER A 59 -11.63 0.69 10.82
C SER A 59 -12.03 2.07 11.33
N ASP A 60 -11.10 2.77 11.98
CA ASP A 60 -11.39 3.99 12.73
C ASP A 60 -10.67 5.22 12.17
N TYR A 61 -9.77 5.06 11.21
CA TYR A 61 -8.97 6.16 10.69
C TYR A 61 -8.37 5.83 9.31
N TYR A 62 -7.88 6.88 8.66
CA TYR A 62 -7.04 6.79 7.47
C TYR A 62 -5.73 7.54 7.70
N ILE A 63 -4.60 6.89 7.41
CA ILE A 63 -3.27 7.51 7.49
C ILE A 63 -2.76 7.78 6.09
N ILE A 64 -2.35 9.02 5.84
CA ILE A 64 -1.59 9.44 4.64
C ILE A 64 -0.15 9.69 5.04
N ILE A 65 0.79 9.31 4.18
CA ILE A 65 2.18 9.75 4.29
C ILE A 65 2.44 10.80 3.21
N VAL A 66 2.80 12.01 3.64
CA VAL A 66 3.33 13.07 2.77
C VAL A 66 4.83 13.23 2.99
N ALA A 67 5.56 13.63 1.96
CA ALA A 67 7.02 13.74 2.01
C ALA A 67 7.49 15.16 1.71
N LYS A 68 8.50 15.63 2.43
CA LYS A 68 9.25 16.87 2.14
C LYS A 68 10.67 16.75 2.70
N ASP A 69 11.67 17.08 1.88
CA ASP A 69 13.08 17.12 2.29
C ASP A 69 13.56 15.85 3.04
N ASN A 70 13.27 14.65 2.51
CA ASN A 70 13.54 13.32 3.13
C ASN A 70 12.89 13.07 4.50
N THR A 71 11.94 13.92 4.89
CA THR A 71 11.08 13.70 6.05
C THR A 71 9.70 13.29 5.58
N TYR A 72 9.16 12.26 6.23
CA TYR A 72 7.85 11.70 5.95
C TYR A 72 6.93 11.99 7.11
N TYR A 73 5.81 12.63 6.84
CA TYR A 73 4.85 13.07 7.85
C TYR A 73 3.60 12.20 7.74
N ARG A 74 3.19 11.64 8.88
CA ARG A 74 1.93 10.92 9.02
C ARG A 74 0.81 11.92 9.29
N MET A 75 -0.14 11.97 8.37
CA MET A 75 -1.37 12.74 8.49
C MET A 75 -2.53 11.76 8.72
N ILE A 76 -3.38 12.05 9.70
CA ILE A 76 -4.48 11.16 10.09
C ILE A 76 -5.81 11.87 9.92
N ALA A 77 -6.76 11.21 9.26
CA ALA A 77 -8.18 11.51 9.35
C ALA A 77 -8.86 10.45 10.22
N ASP A 78 -9.40 10.86 11.36
CA ASP A 78 -10.21 10.00 12.21
C ASP A 78 -11.62 9.85 11.60
N PHE A 79 -12.15 8.64 11.55
CA PHE A 79 -13.49 8.38 11.06
C PHE A 79 -14.52 8.61 12.15
N ASP A 80 -15.46 9.52 11.89
CA ASP A 80 -16.66 9.66 12.70
C ASP A 80 -17.70 8.56 12.38
N GLU A 81 -18.79 8.55 13.14
CA GLU A 81 -19.87 7.58 12.99
C GLU A 81 -20.52 7.61 11.60
N ASN A 82 -20.53 8.75 10.91
CA ASN A 82 -21.09 8.84 9.57
C ASN A 82 -20.16 8.17 8.55
N ALA A 83 -18.85 8.41 8.63
CA ALA A 83 -17.87 7.73 7.79
C ALA A 83 -17.93 6.20 8.00
N LYS A 84 -18.03 5.75 9.26
CA LYS A 84 -18.15 4.32 9.59
C LYS A 84 -19.43 3.71 9.05
N THR A 85 -20.57 4.37 9.20
CA THR A 85 -21.86 3.90 8.66
C THR A 85 -21.80 3.75 7.13
N LEU A 86 -21.23 4.74 6.43
CA LEU A 86 -21.09 4.68 4.97
C LEU A 86 -20.14 3.56 4.51
N TRP A 87 -19.09 3.29 5.28
CA TRP A 87 -18.20 2.15 5.05
C TRP A 87 -18.91 0.81 5.26
N GLU A 88 -19.67 0.67 6.35
CA GLU A 88 -20.46 -0.54 6.64
C GLU A 88 -21.50 -0.82 5.55
N ASP A 89 -22.18 0.22 5.05
CA ASP A 89 -23.10 0.11 3.92
C ASP A 89 -22.38 -0.41 2.65
N TYR A 90 -21.20 0.14 2.34
CA TYR A 90 -20.38 -0.35 1.23
C TYR A 90 -20.01 -1.83 1.39
N ILE A 91 -19.53 -2.24 2.57
CA ILE A 91 -19.18 -3.64 2.86
C ILE A 91 -20.42 -4.55 2.76
N TYR A 92 -21.57 -4.09 3.26
CA TYR A 92 -22.83 -4.82 3.14
C TYR A 92 -23.20 -5.05 1.67
N TYR A 93 -23.22 -4.01 0.83
CA TYR A 93 -23.57 -4.17 -0.58
C TYR A 93 -22.54 -4.99 -1.37
N LEU A 94 -21.25 -4.87 -1.03
CA LEU A 94 -20.20 -5.74 -1.56
C LEU A 94 -20.49 -7.22 -1.26
N SER A 95 -20.90 -7.55 -0.02
CA SER A 95 -21.20 -8.92 0.40
C SER A 95 -22.45 -9.52 -0.27
N THR A 96 -23.38 -8.67 -0.71
CA THR A 96 -24.63 -9.10 -1.36
C THR A 96 -24.51 -9.18 -2.89
N GLY A 97 -23.43 -8.63 -3.47
CA GLY A 97 -23.22 -8.57 -4.92
C GLY A 97 -24.10 -7.55 -5.64
N ASP A 98 -24.76 -6.63 -4.92
CA ASP A 98 -25.54 -5.54 -5.49
C ASP A 98 -24.58 -4.41 -5.94
N THR A 99 -24.08 -4.53 -7.17
CA THR A 99 -23.02 -3.65 -7.70
C THR A 99 -23.44 -2.20 -7.81
N ASP A 100 -24.72 -1.92 -8.06
CA ASP A 100 -25.21 -0.54 -8.22
C ASP A 100 -25.20 0.18 -6.88
N LYS A 101 -25.76 -0.46 -5.85
CA LYS A 101 -25.74 0.10 -4.49
C LYS A 101 -24.35 0.13 -3.88
N MET A 102 -23.51 -0.87 -4.18
CA MET A 102 -22.11 -0.87 -3.78
C MET A 102 -21.38 0.36 -4.33
N ASN A 103 -21.58 0.69 -5.61
CA ASN A 103 -20.95 1.86 -6.23
C ASN A 103 -21.49 3.18 -5.67
N GLU A 104 -22.77 3.24 -5.33
CA GLU A 104 -23.39 4.41 -4.68
C GLU A 104 -22.84 4.61 -3.26
N ALA A 105 -22.84 3.55 -2.45
CA ALA A 105 -22.31 3.56 -1.09
C ALA A 105 -20.81 3.91 -1.07
N PHE A 106 -20.03 3.35 -2.00
CA PHE A 106 -18.61 3.69 -2.14
C PHE A 106 -18.41 5.19 -2.46
N ARG A 107 -19.19 5.74 -3.39
CA ARG A 107 -19.10 7.18 -3.71
C ARG A 107 -19.52 8.06 -2.55
N ALA A 108 -20.57 7.69 -1.82
CA ALA A 108 -21.01 8.41 -0.64
C ALA A 108 -19.93 8.40 0.45
N TYR A 109 -19.38 7.22 0.74
CA TYR A 109 -18.24 7.06 1.65
C TYR A 109 -17.06 7.92 1.22
N HIS A 110 -16.61 7.78 -0.03
CA HIS A 110 -15.45 8.51 -0.56
C HIS A 110 -15.64 10.03 -0.49
N ASN A 111 -16.79 10.54 -0.95
CA ASN A 111 -17.08 11.98 -0.91
C ASN A 111 -17.11 12.51 0.52
N TYR A 112 -17.66 11.75 1.46
CA TYR A 112 -17.69 12.16 2.85
C TYR A 112 -16.30 12.13 3.48
N SER A 113 -15.60 10.99 3.40
CA SER A 113 -14.29 10.79 4.01
C SER A 113 -13.25 11.80 3.50
N SER A 114 -13.33 12.16 2.22
CA SER A 114 -12.50 13.21 1.58
C SER A 114 -12.60 14.57 2.27
N THR A 115 -13.73 14.87 2.93
CA THR A 115 -13.94 16.15 3.64
C THR A 115 -13.52 16.11 5.11
N LEU A 116 -13.13 14.94 5.63
CA LEU A 116 -12.74 14.81 7.03
C LEU A 116 -11.49 15.62 7.32
N PRO A 117 -11.44 16.32 8.47
CA PRO A 117 -10.26 17.05 8.87
C PRO A 117 -9.10 16.09 9.06
N VAL A 118 -7.91 16.53 8.66
CA VAL A 118 -6.66 15.80 8.87
C VAL A 118 -5.81 16.52 9.90
N ARG A 119 -5.07 15.75 10.69
CA ARG A 119 -4.09 16.25 11.65
C ARG A 119 -2.74 15.62 11.41
N TYR A 120 -1.68 16.37 11.71
CA TYR A 120 -0.35 15.81 11.91
C TYR A 120 -0.38 14.86 13.11
N ASP A 121 0.29 13.72 12.97
CA ASP A 121 0.49 12.77 14.06
C ASP A 121 1.95 12.70 14.49
N SER A 122 2.82 12.41 13.55
CA SER A 122 4.24 12.19 13.78
C SER A 122 5.00 12.14 12.46
N GLU A 123 6.33 12.09 12.54
CA GLU A 123 7.21 12.03 11.38
C GLU A 123 8.30 10.99 11.54
N PHE A 124 8.89 10.60 10.42
CA PHE A 124 10.08 9.78 10.37
C PHE A 124 10.99 10.24 9.24
N THR A 125 12.28 10.04 9.43
CA THR A 125 13.31 10.29 8.42
C THR A 125 13.89 8.96 7.98
N GLY A 126 14.18 8.82 6.68
CA GLY A 126 14.87 7.65 6.17
C GLY A 126 15.00 7.72 4.66
N ASP A 127 15.80 6.82 4.11
CA ASP A 127 15.91 6.65 2.66
C ASP A 127 15.63 5.17 2.33
N PRO A 128 14.96 4.88 1.21
CA PRO A 128 14.87 3.51 0.73
C PRO A 128 16.27 2.95 0.47
N THR A 129 16.45 1.65 0.65
CA THR A 129 17.73 0.96 0.38
C THR A 129 18.17 1.26 -1.05
N GLU A 130 19.43 1.69 -1.23
CA GLU A 130 19.97 2.03 -2.55
C GLU A 130 19.92 0.83 -3.50
N GLN A 131 19.72 1.06 -4.80
CA GLN A 131 19.63 -0.03 -5.77
C GLN A 131 20.88 -0.91 -5.79
N ALA A 132 22.08 -0.34 -5.59
CA ALA A 132 23.32 -1.11 -5.52
C ALA A 132 23.36 -2.09 -4.34
N GLU A 133 22.75 -1.74 -3.21
CA GLU A 133 22.61 -2.63 -2.05
C GLU A 133 21.52 -3.68 -2.29
N LEU A 134 20.40 -3.29 -2.94
CA LEU A 134 19.34 -4.21 -3.35
C LEU A 134 19.85 -5.27 -4.34
N ASP A 135 20.71 -4.89 -5.28
CA ASP A 135 21.27 -5.81 -6.29
C ASP A 135 22.06 -6.96 -5.65
N ILE A 136 22.64 -6.77 -4.46
CA ILE A 136 23.34 -7.80 -3.68
C ILE A 136 22.39 -8.93 -3.24
N LEU A 137 21.09 -8.67 -3.13
CA LEU A 137 20.09 -9.67 -2.75
C LEU A 137 19.80 -10.68 -3.87
N THR A 138 20.17 -10.37 -5.11
CA THR A 138 19.97 -11.26 -6.25
C THR A 138 20.75 -12.56 -6.07
N GLY A 139 20.07 -13.69 -6.24
CA GLY A 139 20.64 -15.03 -6.06
C GLY A 139 20.63 -15.53 -4.61
N LYS A 140 20.26 -14.70 -3.63
CA LYS A 140 20.02 -15.14 -2.26
C LYS A 140 18.66 -15.80 -2.14
N THR A 141 18.54 -16.69 -1.16
CA THR A 141 17.26 -17.26 -0.73
C THR A 141 16.46 -16.26 0.11
N VAL A 142 15.14 -16.42 0.15
CA VAL A 142 14.27 -15.65 1.05
C VAL A 142 14.71 -15.79 2.51
N ARG A 143 15.19 -16.97 2.94
CA ARG A 143 15.71 -17.19 4.30
C ARG A 143 16.89 -16.27 4.61
N GLU A 144 17.89 -16.25 3.74
CA GLU A 144 19.09 -15.39 3.92
C GLU A 144 18.70 -13.91 3.98
N VAL A 145 17.76 -13.49 3.11
CA VAL A 145 17.29 -12.09 3.09
C VAL A 145 16.49 -11.73 4.35
N LYS A 146 15.75 -12.69 4.94
CA LYS A 146 15.11 -12.51 6.25
C LYS A 146 16.12 -12.34 7.38
N GLU A 147 17.23 -13.08 7.35
CA GLU A 147 18.31 -12.93 8.33
C GLU A 147 18.99 -11.55 8.25
N GLU A 148 18.93 -10.89 7.09
CA GLU A 148 19.36 -9.50 6.86
C GLU A 148 18.32 -8.44 7.30
N GLY A 149 17.22 -8.88 7.91
CA GLY A 149 16.20 -8.03 8.52
C GLY A 149 15.05 -7.64 7.59
N TYR A 150 14.91 -8.26 6.42
CA TYR A 150 13.74 -8.06 5.57
C TYR A 150 12.58 -8.97 5.99
N THR A 151 11.35 -8.50 5.78
CA THR A 151 10.13 -9.32 5.92
C THR A 151 9.56 -9.60 4.55
N LEU A 152 9.27 -10.86 4.23
CA LEU A 152 8.56 -11.23 3.01
C LEU A 152 7.05 -11.10 3.22
N LEU A 153 6.39 -10.35 2.34
CA LEU A 153 4.95 -10.33 2.19
C LEU A 153 4.58 -11.00 0.86
N PRO A 154 3.95 -12.19 0.90
CA PRO A 154 3.39 -12.79 -0.31
C PRO A 154 2.19 -11.92 -0.74
N PHE A 155 2.28 -11.28 -1.91
CA PHE A 155 1.14 -10.58 -2.49
C PHE A 155 0.39 -11.52 -3.42
N HIS A 156 -0.93 -11.34 -3.53
CA HIS A 156 -1.88 -12.27 -4.13
C HIS A 156 -1.45 -12.78 -5.52
N TYR A 157 -1.73 -14.06 -5.79
CA TYR A 157 -1.60 -14.64 -7.12
C TYR A 157 -2.49 -13.87 -8.10
N SER A 158 -1.91 -13.38 -9.20
CA SER A 158 -2.70 -13.03 -10.37
C SER A 158 -3.36 -14.31 -10.90
N GLU A 159 -4.64 -14.25 -11.30
CA GLU A 159 -5.25 -15.34 -12.08
C GLU A 159 -4.55 -15.56 -13.44
N GLU A 160 -3.70 -14.60 -13.86
CA GLU A 160 -2.82 -14.79 -15.00
C GLU A 160 -1.67 -15.76 -14.66
N PRO A 161 -1.57 -16.89 -15.39
CA PRO A 161 -0.49 -17.84 -15.18
C PRO A 161 0.87 -17.17 -15.38
N GLY A 162 1.76 -17.27 -14.40
CA GLY A 162 3.17 -16.91 -14.59
C GLY A 162 3.70 -15.75 -13.76
N ILE A 163 2.86 -14.98 -13.06
CA ILE A 163 3.33 -13.78 -12.33
C ILE A 163 2.81 -13.81 -10.89
N ALA A 164 3.65 -14.32 -9.99
CA ALA A 164 3.47 -14.14 -8.56
C ALA A 164 4.21 -12.87 -8.13
N PHE A 165 3.50 -11.93 -7.51
CA PHE A 165 4.08 -10.68 -7.02
C PHE A 165 4.45 -10.85 -5.55
N PHE A 166 5.72 -10.64 -5.24
CA PHE A 166 6.21 -10.69 -3.87
C PHE A 166 6.74 -9.32 -3.48
N MET A 167 6.62 -9.00 -2.19
CA MET A 167 7.18 -7.78 -1.63
C MET A 167 8.11 -8.13 -0.47
N LEU A 168 9.21 -7.37 -0.36
CA LEU A 168 9.99 -7.29 0.86
C LEU A 168 9.69 -5.97 1.57
N GLU A 169 9.64 -6.01 2.89
CA GLU A 169 9.61 -4.83 3.75
C GLU A 169 10.91 -4.75 4.55
N LYS A 170 11.49 -3.55 4.67
CA LYS A 170 12.58 -3.26 5.61
C LYS A 170 12.49 -1.82 6.09
N GLY A 171 12.43 -1.65 7.42
CA GLY A 171 12.10 -0.37 8.02
C GLY A 171 10.76 0.14 7.49
N PHE A 172 10.73 1.37 7.00
CA PHE A 172 9.52 2.03 6.50
C PHE A 172 9.22 1.77 5.01
N PHE A 173 10.03 0.99 4.30
CA PHE A 173 9.98 0.92 2.83
C PHE A 173 9.63 -0.47 2.33
N ARG A 174 8.93 -0.50 1.19
CA ARG A 174 8.61 -1.71 0.42
C ARG A 174 9.48 -1.84 -0.82
N TYR A 175 9.71 -3.08 -1.21
CA TYR A 175 10.49 -3.44 -2.38
C TYR A 175 9.75 -4.55 -3.13
N ASN A 176 9.55 -4.37 -4.44
CA ASN A 176 9.02 -5.42 -5.31
C ASN A 176 10.13 -6.43 -5.58
N ILE A 177 9.83 -7.72 -5.46
CA ILE A 177 10.77 -8.78 -5.83
C ILE A 177 10.19 -9.67 -6.93
N GLU A 178 11.09 -10.16 -7.76
CA GLU A 178 10.85 -11.27 -8.67
C GLU A 178 11.62 -12.48 -8.16
N LEU A 179 10.98 -13.65 -8.15
CA LEU A 179 11.60 -14.92 -7.78
C LEU A 179 12.07 -15.67 -9.03
N ASN A 180 13.07 -16.53 -8.89
CA ASN A 180 13.66 -17.27 -10.00
C ASN A 180 12.89 -18.56 -10.35
N GLU A 181 12.01 -18.99 -9.46
CA GLU A 181 11.26 -20.24 -9.56
C GLU A 181 10.05 -20.16 -10.50
N SER A 182 9.59 -21.32 -10.95
CA SER A 182 8.36 -21.43 -11.74
C SER A 182 7.13 -21.20 -10.87
N SER A 183 5.99 -20.87 -11.52
CA SER A 183 4.72 -20.74 -10.82
C SER A 183 4.29 -22.02 -10.08
N ASP A 184 4.59 -23.21 -10.60
CA ASP A 184 4.22 -24.46 -9.93
C ASP A 184 4.95 -24.60 -8.59
N THR A 185 6.26 -24.33 -8.55
CA THR A 185 7.06 -24.34 -7.33
C THR A 185 6.58 -23.28 -6.33
N ILE A 186 6.24 -22.09 -6.82
CA ILE A 186 5.70 -21.02 -5.97
C ILE A 186 4.37 -21.43 -5.35
N GLN A 187 3.49 -22.10 -6.11
CA GLN A 187 2.21 -22.61 -5.60
C GLN A 187 2.43 -23.70 -4.55
N GLU A 188 3.36 -24.63 -4.76
CA GLU A 188 3.70 -25.67 -3.77
C GLU A 188 4.19 -25.06 -2.45
N CYS A 189 4.99 -23.99 -2.52
CA CYS A 189 5.41 -23.20 -1.37
C CYS A 189 4.24 -22.48 -0.68
N ALA A 190 3.31 -21.92 -1.46
CA ALA A 190 2.11 -21.27 -0.95
C ALA A 190 1.21 -22.24 -0.17
N ASP A 191 0.98 -23.43 -0.71
CA ASP A 191 0.20 -24.50 -0.06
C ASP A 191 0.82 -24.92 1.29
N GLN A 192 2.14 -24.82 1.41
CA GLN A 192 2.90 -25.11 2.63
C GLN A 192 3.11 -23.88 3.52
N SER A 193 2.70 -22.69 3.07
CA SER A 193 2.98 -21.41 3.71
C SER A 193 4.47 -21.19 4.03
N ASN A 194 5.36 -21.66 3.16
CA ASN A 194 6.80 -21.56 3.34
C ASN A 194 7.52 -21.23 2.02
N TYR A 195 8.17 -20.07 1.99
CA TYR A 195 8.88 -19.53 0.83
C TYR A 195 10.40 -19.42 1.04
N ASP A 196 10.91 -19.94 2.17
CA ASP A 196 12.28 -19.67 2.64
C ASP A 196 13.37 -20.06 1.65
N ASP A 197 13.16 -21.14 0.90
CA ASP A 197 14.14 -21.68 -0.05
C ASP A 197 13.98 -21.11 -1.48
N LEU A 198 13.03 -20.20 -1.72
CA LEU A 198 12.90 -19.52 -3.01
C LEU A 198 14.01 -18.48 -3.19
N THR A 199 14.47 -18.32 -4.43
CA THR A 199 15.63 -17.51 -4.79
C THR A 199 15.19 -16.20 -5.42
N ILE A 200 15.76 -15.08 -4.97
CA ILE A 200 15.46 -13.77 -5.53
C ILE A 200 16.16 -13.62 -6.90
N LYS A 201 15.37 -13.33 -7.94
CA LYS A 201 15.86 -13.00 -9.28
C LYS A 201 16.14 -11.50 -9.45
N SER A 202 15.29 -10.65 -8.88
CA SER A 202 15.52 -9.21 -8.84
C SER A 202 14.74 -8.54 -7.71
N VAL A 203 15.19 -7.37 -7.28
CA VAL A 203 14.51 -6.53 -6.29
C VAL A 203 14.64 -5.06 -6.65
N LYS A 204 13.57 -4.29 -6.46
CA LYS A 204 13.53 -2.85 -6.71
C LYS A 204 12.66 -2.17 -5.68
N TRP A 205 13.00 -0.94 -5.30
CA TRP A 205 12.10 -0.10 -4.51
C TRP A 205 10.74 0.03 -5.22
N SER A 206 9.66 -0.16 -4.46
CA SER A 206 8.31 -0.20 -5.01
C SER A 206 7.69 1.19 -5.20
N GLY A 207 8.35 2.25 -4.71
CA GLY A 207 7.72 3.56 -4.58
C GLY A 207 6.71 3.65 -3.42
N SER A 208 6.66 2.66 -2.52
CA SER A 208 5.67 2.58 -1.44
C SER A 208 6.27 2.25 -0.07
N PHE A 209 5.46 2.45 0.97
CA PHE A 209 5.85 2.28 2.37
C PHE A 209 5.38 0.96 2.97
N SER A 210 6.13 0.44 3.94
CA SER A 210 5.79 -0.75 4.72
C SER A 210 4.65 -0.48 5.70
N SER A 211 4.09 -1.55 6.28
CA SER A 211 3.10 -1.42 7.35
C SER A 211 3.61 -0.63 8.55
N ASP A 212 4.92 -0.71 8.86
CA ASP A 212 5.54 0.03 9.96
C ASP A 212 5.45 1.55 9.79
N ALA A 213 5.46 2.05 8.54
CA ALA A 213 5.33 3.48 8.26
C ALA A 213 3.95 4.04 8.62
N TYR A 214 2.96 3.16 8.79
CA TYR A 214 1.59 3.50 9.15
C TYR A 214 1.21 3.04 10.57
N LYS A 215 2.12 2.42 11.32
CA LYS A 215 1.82 2.01 12.70
C LYS A 215 1.75 3.21 13.60
N LEU A 216 0.56 3.60 14.04
CA LEU A 216 0.40 4.58 15.13
C LEU A 216 1.25 4.13 16.31
N GLU A 217 2.19 4.97 16.74
CA GLU A 217 2.88 4.68 17.99
C GLU A 217 1.79 4.69 19.06
N SER A 218 1.60 3.55 19.72
CA SER A 218 0.70 3.53 20.87
C SER A 218 1.18 4.61 21.81
N VAL A 219 0.42 5.70 21.91
CA VAL A 219 0.64 6.73 22.92
C VAL A 219 0.85 5.98 24.21
N ASN A 220 2.07 6.06 24.77
CA ASN A 220 2.35 5.43 26.05
C ASN A 220 1.23 5.85 27.00
N LYS A 221 0.54 4.83 27.51
CA LYS A 221 -0.55 4.91 28.48
C LYS A 221 -0.23 5.85 29.63
#